data_AF-A0A134AQY3-F1
#
_entry.id   AF-A0A134AQY3-F1
#
_cell.length_a   1.000
_cell.length_b   1.000
_cell.length_c   1.000
_cell.angle_alpha   90.00
_cell.angle_beta   90.00
_cell.angle_gamma   90.00
#
_symmetry.space_group_name_H-M   'P 1'
#
loop_
_entity.id
_entity.type
_entity.pdbx_description
1 polymer ?
#
loop_
_entity_poly.entity_id
_entity_poly.type
_entity_poly.pdbx_seq_one_letter_code
_entity_poly.pdbx_strand_id
1 'polypeptide(L)' 'MKTERKAKISFIKMGTGKGCKVNLSIPLLKEFGINEDNREVKIIYDTENQKIIIEKA' A
#
# COMPACT_ATOMS: atom_id res chain seq x y z
N MET A 1 -13.71 -12.71 -3.81
CA MET A 1 -13.62 -12.70 -2.33
C MET A 1 -12.98 -11.39 -1.89
N LYS A 2 -13.47 -10.76 -0.82
CA LYS A 2 -12.79 -9.61 -0.19
C LYS A 2 -12.12 -10.12 1.08
N THR A 3 -10.81 -9.95 1.16
CA THR A 3 -10.02 -10.35 2.34
C THR A 3 -9.68 -9.09 3.12
N GLU A 4 -10.19 -8.98 4.35
CA GLU A 4 -9.89 -7.87 5.26
C GLU A 4 -8.79 -8.29 6.24
N ARG A 5 -7.82 -7.41 6.49
CA ARG A 5 -6.89 -7.55 7.60
C ARG A 5 -6.64 -6.20 8.26
N LYS A 6 -6.49 -6.20 9.58
CA LYS A 6 -6.00 -5.03 10.30
C LYS A 6 -4.49 -4.92 10.08
N ALA A 7 -4.05 -3.82 9.50
CA ALA A 7 -2.63 -3.51 9.32
C ALA A 7 -2.28 -2.22 10.08
N LYS A 8 -1.01 -2.07 10.45
CA LYS A 8 -0.48 -0.85 11.04
C LYS A 8 0.40 -0.14 10.02
N ILE A 9 0.26 1.17 9.92
CA ILE A 9 1.21 2.00 9.18
C ILE A 9 2.47 2.14 10.03
N SER A 10 3.61 1.80 9.46
CA SER A 10 4.91 1.95 10.10
C SER A 10 5.51 3.28 9.68
N PHE A 11 5.91 4.09 10.65
CA PHE A 11 6.65 5.32 10.40
C PHE A 11 8.13 5.05 10.56
N ILE A 12 8.91 5.36 9.53
CA ILE A 12 10.35 5.13 9.50
C ILE A 12 11.08 6.45 9.34
N LYS A 13 12.27 6.55 9.94
CA LYS A 13 13.16 7.68 9.68
C LYS A 13 13.79 7.50 8.30
N MET A 14 13.69 8.49 7.43
CA MET A 14 14.33 8.49 6.11
C MET A 14 15.27 9.70 6.03
N GLY A 15 16.55 9.48 6.36
CA GLY A 15 17.56 10.55 6.41
C GLY A 15 17.15 11.66 7.38
N THR A 16 16.91 12.86 6.83
CA THR A 16 16.45 14.06 7.56
C THR A 16 14.93 14.12 7.74
N GLY A 17 14.16 13.26 7.06
CA GLY A 17 12.70 13.25 7.07
C GLY A 17 12.06 12.02 7.74
N LYS A 18 10.73 11.96 7.66
CA LYS A 18 9.92 10.80 8.07
C LYS A 18 9.26 10.20 6.84
N GLY A 19 9.45 8.90 6.64
CA GLY A 19 8.69 8.09 5.70
C GLY A 19 7.59 7.31 6.41
N CYS A 20 6.60 6.84 5.66
CA CYS A 20 5.63 5.87 6.13
C CYS A 20 5.56 4.70 5.15
N LYS A 21 5.26 3.51 5.66
CA LYS A 21 5.02 2.31 4.86
C LYS A 21 3.86 1.52 5.43
N VAL A 22 3.06 0.92 4.56
CA VAL A 22 2.06 -0.08 4.92
C VAL A 22 2.55 -1.44 4.45
N ASN A 23 2.52 -2.43 5.32
CA ASN A 23 2.83 -3.78 4.88
C ASN A 23 1.64 -4.27 4.03
N LEU A 24 1.93 -4.81 2.86
CA LEU A 24 0.96 -5.49 2.00
C LEU A 24 1.30 -6.98 1.93
N SER A 25 0.33 -7.82 1.59
CA SER A 25 0.54 -9.26 1.52
C SER A 25 1.21 -9.60 0.19
N ILE A 26 2.42 -10.15 0.22
CA ILE A 26 3.15 -10.56 -0.99
C ILE A 26 2.35 -11.56 -1.85
N PRO A 27 1.69 -12.60 -1.30
CA PRO A 27 0.84 -13.49 -2.10
C PRO A 27 -0.24 -12.75 -2.90
N LEU A 28 -0.94 -11.80 -2.27
CA LEU A 28 -1.99 -11.02 -2.94
C LEU A 28 -1.40 -10.07 -4.00
N LEU A 29 -0.26 -9.44 -3.71
CA LEU A 29 0.44 -8.60 -4.69
C LEU A 29 0.85 -9.41 -5.93
N LYS A 30 1.34 -10.64 -5.75
CA LYS A 30 1.64 -11.56 -6.85
C LYS A 30 0.39 -11.90 -7.68
N GLU A 31 -0.76 -12.12 -7.05
CA GLU A 31 -2.03 -12.33 -7.75
C GLU A 31 -2.45 -11.09 -8.58
N PHE A 32 -2.13 -9.88 -8.11
CA PHE A 32 -2.32 -8.64 -8.88
C PHE A 32 -1.25 -8.42 -9.96
N GLY A 33 -0.23 -9.29 -10.03
CA GLY A 33 0.91 -9.14 -10.94
C GLY A 33 1.86 -8.00 -10.56
N ILE A 34 1.83 -7.57 -9.29
CA ILE A 34 2.75 -6.59 -8.74
C ILE A 34 3.97 -7.33 -8.21
N ASN A 35 5.15 -6.99 -8.73
CA ASN A 35 6.43 -7.61 -8.38
C ASN A 35 7.56 -6.56 -8.38
N GLU A 36 8.81 -6.99 -8.24
CA GLU A 36 9.95 -6.05 -8.15
C GLU A 36 10.17 -5.24 -9.43
N ASP A 37 9.82 -5.83 -10.59
CA ASP A 37 9.90 -5.19 -11.91
C ASP A 37 8.66 -4.32 -12.21
N ASN A 38 7.48 -4.76 -11.75
CA ASN A 38 6.20 -4.09 -11.96
C ASN A 38 5.59 -3.68 -10.61
N ARG A 39 6.12 -2.59 -10.06
CA ARG A 39 5.83 -2.08 -8.72
C ARG A 39 4.98 -0.80 -8.70
N GLU A 40 4.55 -0.34 -9.87
CA GLU A 40 3.79 0.90 -9.99
C GLU A 40 2.35 0.68 -9.51
N VAL A 41 1.92 1.55 -8.60
CA VAL A 41 0.57 1.54 -8.04
C VAL A 41 0.08 2.97 -7.94
N LYS A 42 -1.23 3.14 -8.12
CA LYS A 42 -1.92 4.40 -7.91
C LYS A 42 -2.46 4.43 -6.48
N ILE A 43 -2.14 5.50 -5.76
CA ILE A 43 -2.67 5.76 -4.42
C ILE A 43 -3.70 6.87 -4.52
N ILE A 44 -4.92 6.59 -4.09
CA ILE A 44 -6.03 7.54 -4.06
C ILE A 44 -6.38 7.81 -2.60
N TYR A 45 -6.34 9.10 -2.23
CA TYR A 45 -6.77 9.59 -0.93
C TYR A 45 -8.20 10.11 -1.05
N ASP A 46 -9.16 9.31 -0.61
CA ASP A 46 -10.56 9.73 -0.49
C ASP A 46 -10.74 10.35 0.90
N THR A 47 -10.56 11.67 0.98
CA THR A 47 -10.66 12.41 2.25
C THR A 47 -12.08 12.51 2.77
N GLU A 48 -13.08 12.41 1.90
CA GLU A 48 -14.50 12.49 2.28
C GLU A 48 -14.92 11.23 3.05
N ASN A 49 -14.50 10.06 2.58
CA ASN A 49 -14.80 8.78 3.23
C ASN A 49 -13.68 8.28 4.16
N GLN A 50 -12.62 9.06 4.33
CA GLN A 50 -11.42 8.70 5.11
C GLN A 50 -10.80 7.36 4.68
N LYS A 51 -10.66 7.14 3.37
CA LYS A 51 -10.12 5.91 2.79
C LYS A 51 -8.84 6.17 2.00
N ILE A 52 -7.95 5.20 2.08
CA ILE A 52 -6.78 5.11 1.21
C ILE A 52 -6.99 3.89 0.32
N ILE A 53 -7.05 4.12 -0.99
CA ILE A 53 -7.28 3.08 -1.99
C ILE A 53 -5.98 2.92 -2.78
N ILE A 54 -5.54 1.68 -2.94
CA ILE A 54 -4.35 1.33 -3.72
C ILE A 54 -4.83 0.51 -4.91
N GLU A 55 -4.57 1.02 -6.11
CA GLU A 55 -4.93 0.38 -7.37
C GLU A 55 -3.66 0.05 -8.16
N LYS A 56 -3.72 -1.02 -8.96
CA LYS A 56 -2.64 -1.33 -9.91
C LYS A 56 -2.64 -0.26 -11.02
N ALA A 57 -1.45 0.27 -11.36
CA ALA A 57 -1.26 1.20 -12.46
C ALA A 57 -1.16 0.48 -13.82
#